data_AF-A0AAP3YIT2-F1
#
_entry.id   AF-A0AAP3YIT2-F1
#
_cell.length_a   1.000
_cell.length_b   1.000
_cell.length_c   1.000
_cell.angle_alpha   90.00
_cell.angle_beta   90.00
_cell.angle_gamma   90.00
#
_symmetry.space_group_name_H-M   'P 1'
#
loop_
_entity.id
_entity.type
_entity.pdbx_description
1 polymer ?
#
loop_
_entity_poly.entity_id
_entity_poly.type
_entity_poly.pdbx_seq_one_letter_code
_entity_poly.pdbx_strand_id
1 'polypeptide(L)'
;VIEIATGRIITVAQNHSYIVDESSLPKDNLIVTHKDLNSGWIEGIKHRKYPTFSVQFEPEGAPGPSDGTDVFYDFMHLIDIRKDKINAIRESK
;
A
#
# COMPACT_ATOMS: atom_id res chain seq x y z
N VAL A 1 5.94 10.11 5.84
CA VAL A 1 6.18 8.81 5.17
C VAL A 1 6.71 9.03 3.77
N ILE A 2 7.69 8.24 3.32
CA ILE A 2 8.21 8.27 1.93
C ILE A 2 7.71 7.05 1.16
N GLU A 3 7.18 7.27 -0.03
CA GLU A 3 6.94 6.22 -1.02
C GLU A 3 8.25 5.92 -1.77
N ILE A 4 8.73 4.69 -1.65
CA ILE A 4 10.07 4.31 -2.16
C ILE A 4 10.13 4.39 -3.69
N ALA A 5 9.05 4.03 -4.37
CA ALA A 5 9.05 3.92 -5.83
C ALA A 5 9.15 5.29 -6.52
N THR A 6 8.54 6.32 -5.93
CA THR A 6 8.45 7.66 -6.53
C THR A 6 9.35 8.68 -5.84
N GLY A 7 9.79 8.40 -4.61
CA GLY A 7 10.44 9.37 -3.74
C GLY A 7 9.50 10.43 -3.15
N ARG A 8 8.18 10.31 -3.38
CA ARG A 8 7.19 11.24 -2.85
C ARG A 8 7.11 11.12 -1.34
N ILE A 9 7.09 12.26 -0.67
CA ILE A 9 6.87 12.35 0.77
C ILE A 9 5.42 12.77 1.01
N ILE A 10 4.76 12.07 1.91
CA ILE A 10 3.38 12.33 2.33
C ILE A 10 3.30 12.49 3.86
N THR A 11 2.44 13.39 4.31
CA THR A 11 2.11 13.55 5.73
C THR A 11 0.85 12.73 6.03
N VAL A 12 0.89 11.88 7.04
CA VAL A 12 -0.19 10.91 7.32
C VAL A 12 -0.48 10.84 8.80
N ALA A 13 -1.69 10.40 9.15
CA ALA A 13 -2.04 10.04 10.52
C ALA A 13 -1.47 8.66 10.86
N GLN A 14 -1.06 8.47 12.12
CA GLN A 14 -0.53 7.20 12.63
C GLN A 14 -1.02 7.00 14.06
N ASN A 15 -1.48 5.78 14.35
CA ASN A 15 -1.91 5.38 15.68
C ASN A 15 -1.69 3.87 15.89
N HIS A 16 -0.43 3.45 15.83
CA HIS A 16 -0.04 2.06 16.07
C HIS A 16 1.21 1.99 16.96
N SER A 17 1.27 0.94 17.80
CA SER A 17 2.40 0.71 18.73
C SER A 17 3.21 -0.54 18.39
N TYR A 18 2.83 -1.24 17.31
CA TYR A 18 3.55 -2.39 16.77
C TYR A 18 3.95 -2.07 15.33
N ILE A 19 5.05 -2.68 14.89
CA ILE A 19 5.61 -2.50 13.56
C ILE A 19 5.90 -3.87 12.93
N VAL A 20 5.90 -3.90 11.61
CA VAL A 20 6.38 -5.08 10.86
C VAL A 20 7.90 -5.12 10.92
N ASP A 21 8.45 -6.21 11.44
CA ASP A 21 9.89 -6.45 11.46
C ASP A 21 10.38 -6.76 10.03
N GLU A 22 11.21 -5.88 9.47
CA GLU A 22 11.79 -6.01 8.13
C GLU A 22 12.62 -7.30 7.96
N SER A 23 13.22 -7.82 9.04
CA SER A 23 13.98 -9.06 9.01
C SER A 23 13.11 -10.30 8.86
N SER A 24 11.84 -10.22 9.27
CA SER A 24 10.86 -11.29 9.18
C SER A 24 10.16 -11.35 7.81
N LEU A 25 10.38 -10.35 6.95
CA LEU A 25 9.65 -10.21 5.70
C LEU A 25 10.12 -11.23 4.65
N PRO A 26 9.24 -12.08 4.07
CA PRO A 26 9.60 -12.97 2.98
C PRO A 26 9.86 -12.18 1.68
N LYS A 27 11.09 -11.71 1.50
CA LYS A 27 11.53 -10.80 0.42
C LYS A 27 11.29 -11.35 -0.99
N ASP A 28 11.17 -12.67 -1.14
CA ASP A 28 10.83 -13.34 -2.40
C ASP A 28 9.38 -13.09 -2.85
N ASN A 29 8.49 -12.75 -1.90
CA ASN A 29 7.07 -12.55 -2.15
C ASN A 29 6.61 -11.11 -1.91
N LEU A 30 7.23 -10.42 -0.96
CA LEU A 30 6.83 -9.08 -0.53
C LEU A 30 7.91 -8.04 -0.83
N ILE A 31 7.47 -6.83 -1.10
CA ILE A 31 8.31 -5.64 -1.23
C ILE A 31 7.79 -4.52 -0.35
N VAL A 32 8.71 -3.79 0.27
CA VAL A 32 8.40 -2.57 1.02
C VAL A 32 8.03 -1.46 0.02
N THR A 33 6.94 -0.76 0.27
CA THR A 33 6.45 0.34 -0.58
C THR A 33 6.63 1.69 0.08
N HIS A 34 6.48 1.74 1.40
CA HIS A 34 6.57 2.97 2.18
C HIS A 34 7.46 2.76 3.40
N LYS A 35 8.20 3.81 3.77
CA LYS A 35 8.94 3.87 5.04
C LYS A 35 8.64 5.16 5.78
N ASP A 36 8.68 5.10 7.10
CA ASP A 36 8.70 6.31 7.91
C ASP A 36 10.06 7.01 7.71
N LEU A 37 10.02 8.34 7.55
CA LEU A 37 11.22 9.11 7.22
C LEU A 37 12.14 9.29 8.43
N ASN A 38 11.57 9.31 9.64
CA ASN A 38 12.30 9.59 10.87
C ASN A 38 12.97 8.33 11.43
N SER A 39 12.23 7.22 11.44
CA SER A 39 12.63 5.96 12.06
C SER A 39 13.09 4.90 11.07
N GLY A 40 12.70 5.01 9.80
CA GLY A 40 12.96 3.99 8.78
C GLY A 40 12.05 2.76 8.87
N TRP A 41 11.06 2.74 9.77
CA TRP A 41 10.12 1.63 9.90
C TRP A 41 9.28 1.42 8.65
N ILE A 42 8.84 0.18 8.44
CA ILE A 42 7.96 -0.19 7.33
C ILE A 42 6.59 0.46 7.54
N GLU A 43 6.16 1.22 6.54
CA GLU A 43 4.85 1.89 6.51
C GLU A 43 3.93 1.32 5.43
N GLY A 44 4.43 0.42 4.60
CA GLY A 44 3.63 -0.24 3.58
C GLY A 44 4.38 -1.36 2.88
N ILE A 45 3.61 -2.36 2.45
CA ILE A 45 4.11 -3.53 1.73
C ILE A 45 3.16 -3.89 0.59
N LYS A 46 3.69 -4.50 -0.47
CA LYS A 46 2.88 -5.13 -1.51
C LYS A 46 3.43 -6.49 -1.91
N HIS A 47 2.53 -7.35 -2.39
CA HIS A 47 2.93 -8.64 -2.93
C HIS A 47 3.49 -8.46 -4.35
N ARG A 48 4.54 -9.21 -4.69
CA ARG A 48 5.18 -9.16 -6.01
C ARG A 48 4.30 -9.74 -7.13
N LYS A 49 3.64 -10.86 -6.83
CA LYS A 49 2.77 -11.61 -7.75
C LYS A 49 1.27 -11.25 -7.68
N TYR A 50 0.69 -11.16 -6.48
CA TYR A 50 -0.74 -10.96 -6.30
C TYR A 50 -1.09 -9.47 -6.20
N PRO A 51 -2.29 -9.05 -6.66
CA PRO A 51 -2.76 -7.67 -6.56
C PRO A 51 -3.20 -7.36 -5.13
N THR A 52 -2.26 -7.34 -4.19
CA THR A 52 -2.51 -7.10 -2.77
C THR A 52 -1.42 -6.20 -2.18
N PHE A 53 -1.83 -5.28 -1.33
CA PHE A 53 -0.95 -4.39 -0.59
C PHE A 53 -1.58 -4.01 0.75
N SER A 54 -0.78 -3.44 1.65
CA SER A 54 -1.25 -2.81 2.89
C SER A 54 -0.38 -1.60 3.23
N VAL A 55 -0.93 -0.70 4.03
CA VAL A 55 -0.22 0.43 4.65
C VAL A 55 -0.40 0.37 6.17
N GLN A 56 0.54 0.96 6.90
CA GLN A 56 0.54 0.97 8.37
C GLN A 56 -0.04 2.28 8.95
N PHE A 57 0.11 3.38 8.22
CA PHE A 57 -0.54 4.65 8.51
C PHE A 57 -2.06 4.60 8.23
N GLU A 58 -2.78 5.61 8.72
CA GLU A 58 -4.22 5.82 8.53
C GLU A 58 -4.45 6.65 7.25
N PRO A 59 -4.75 6.02 6.08
CA PRO A 59 -4.83 6.73 4.80
C PRO A 59 -6.08 7.62 4.69
N GLU A 60 -7.08 7.42 5.54
CA GLU A 60 -8.29 8.24 5.61
C GLU A 60 -8.05 9.59 6.31
N GLY A 61 -7.03 9.67 7.17
CA GLY A 61 -6.61 10.90 7.82
C GLY A 61 -7.67 11.55 8.72
N ALA A 62 -8.51 10.78 9.43
CA ALA A 62 -9.63 11.33 10.20
C ALA A 62 -9.48 11.05 11.72
N PRO A 63 -8.75 11.89 12.49
CA PRO A 63 -8.19 13.20 12.13
C PRO A 63 -6.76 13.13 11.55
N GLY A 64 -6.39 14.12 10.74
CA GLY A 64 -5.06 14.18 10.12
C GLY A 64 -5.07 14.74 8.69
N PRO A 65 -3.91 14.71 8.01
CA PRO A 65 -3.79 15.13 6.62
C PRO A 65 -4.36 14.08 5.65
N SER A 66 -4.84 14.54 4.49
CA SER A 66 -5.41 13.67 3.45
C SER A 66 -4.39 13.20 2.40
N ASP A 67 -3.08 13.45 2.58
CA ASP A 67 -2.04 13.12 1.60
C ASP A 67 -1.95 11.60 1.33
N GLY A 68 -2.41 10.76 2.28
CA GLY A 68 -2.41 9.29 2.17
C GLY A 68 -3.60 8.71 1.38
N THR A 69 -4.55 9.53 0.95
CA THR A 69 -5.78 9.07 0.29
C THR A 69 -5.54 8.40 -1.06
N ASP A 70 -4.37 8.61 -1.67
CA ASP A 70 -3.96 7.98 -2.94
C ASP A 70 -4.02 6.45 -2.90
N VAL A 71 -3.83 5.87 -1.72
CA VAL A 71 -3.94 4.43 -1.46
C VAL A 71 -5.34 3.87 -1.83
N PHE A 72 -6.40 4.66 -1.67
CA PHE A 72 -7.75 4.24 -2.08
C PHE A 72 -7.91 4.21 -3.60
N TYR A 73 -7.28 5.12 -4.34
CA TYR A 73 -7.30 5.08 -5.80
C TYR A 73 -6.55 3.84 -6.32
N ASP A 74 -5.42 3.49 -5.71
CA ASP A 74 -4.71 2.24 -6.02
C ASP A 74 -5.61 1.01 -5.77
N PHE A 75 -6.32 0.97 -4.65
CA PHE A 75 -7.27 -0.10 -4.36
C PHE A 75 -8.40 -0.19 -5.39
N MET A 76 -8.99 0.95 -5.75
CA MET A 76 -10.05 1.00 -6.78
C MET A 76 -9.54 0.55 -8.14
N HIS A 77 -8.31 0.92 -8.51
CA HIS A 77 -7.68 0.47 -9.74
C HIS A 77 -7.52 -1.07 -9.78
N LEU A 78 -7.14 -1.69 -8.66
CA LEU A 78 -7.08 -3.15 -8.56
C LEU A 78 -8.46 -3.81 -8.74
N ILE A 79 -9.51 -3.21 -8.18
CA ILE A 79 -10.89 -3.67 -8.36
C ILE A 79 -11.28 -3.62 -9.84
N ASP A 80 -10.98 -2.53 -10.53
CA ASP A 80 -11.36 -2.35 -11.94
C ASP A 80 -10.61 -3.32 -12.86
N ILE A 81 -9.30 -3.51 -12.67
CA ILE A 81 -8.53 -4.57 -13.36
C ILE A 81 -9.17 -5.94 -13.13
N ARG A 82 -9.65 -6.22 -11.91
CA ARG A 82 -10.27 -7.50 -11.58
C ARG A 82 -11.61 -7.68 -12.30
N LYS A 83 -12.43 -6.64 -12.38
CA LYS A 83 -13.70 -6.64 -13.11
C LYS A 83 -13.47 -6.88 -14.60
N ASP A 84 -12.52 -6.18 -15.21
CA ASP A 84 -12.21 -6.31 -16.64
C ASP A 84 -11.79 -7.74 -17.00
N LYS A 85 -10.94 -8.35 -16.17
CA LYS A 85 -10.56 -9.77 -16.33
C LYS A 85 -11.76 -10.71 -16.25
N ILE A 86 -12.73 -10.44 -15.38
CA ILE A 86 -13.94 -11.26 -15.26
C ILE A 86 -14.82 -11.11 -16.49
N ASN A 87 -14.98 -9.88 -17.00
CA ASN A 87 -15.79 -9.60 -18.17
C ASN A 87 -15.18 -10.24 -19.43
N ALA A 88 -13.88 -10.11 -19.64
CA ALA A 88 -13.18 -10.75 -20.75
C ALA A 88 -13.35 -12.29 -20.74
N ILE A 89 -13.30 -12.92 -19.56
CA ILE A 89 -13.56 -14.37 -19.43
C ILE A 89 -15.00 -14.72 -19.80
N ARG A 90 -15.98 -13.89 -19.42
CA ARG A 90 -17.40 -14.10 -19.75
C ARG A 90 -17.67 -13.96 -21.25
N GLU A 91 -17.04 -13.01 -21.91
CA GLU A 91 -17.17 -12.78 -23.35
C GLU A 91 -16.46 -13.84 -24.20
N SER A 92 -15.44 -14.50 -23.63
CA SER A 92 -14.72 -15.60 -24.29
C SER A 92 -15.41 -16.98 -24.20
N LYS A 93 -16.52 -17.07 -23.48
CA LYS A 93 -17.33 -18.29 -23.30
C LYS A 93 -18.61 -18.20 -24.11
#